data_AF-A0A1V0UZQ3-F1
#
_entry.id   AF-A0A1V0UZQ3-F1
#
_cell.length_a   1.000
_cell.length_b   1.000
_cell.length_c   1.000
_cell.angle_alpha   90.00
_cell.angle_beta   90.00
_cell.angle_gamma   90.00
#
_symmetry.space_group_name_H-M   'P 1'
#
loop_
_entity.id
_entity.type
_entity.pdbx_description
1 polymer ?
#
loop_
_entity_poly.entity_id
_entity_poly.type
_entity_poly.pdbx_seq_one_letter_code
_entity_poly.pdbx_strand_id
1 'polypeptide(L)'
;MAFHFIALGSVGSRRIAWHYASDGKLDKEMLRTFAAEAKGMLGIHKIQTDSTSWQSVVNRDSYFDGVLVIQDMNEFLSELTCEKI
;
A
#
# COMPACT_ATOMS: atom_id res chain seq x y z
N MET A 1 1.80 2.64 18.79
CA MET A 1 0.68 2.20 17.93
C MET A 1 0.93 2.76 16.56
N ALA A 2 1.09 1.87 15.59
CA ALA A 2 1.42 2.21 14.22
C ALA A 2 0.14 2.27 13.38
N PHE A 3 0.15 3.15 12.40
CA PHE A 3 -0.89 3.27 11.40
C PHE A 3 -0.29 2.92 10.04
N HIS A 4 -0.99 2.08 9.30
CA HIS A 4 -0.64 1.70 7.94
C HIS A 4 -1.71 2.21 6.99
N PHE A 5 -1.25 2.79 5.89
CA PHE A 5 -2.00 3.04 4.69
C PHE A 5 -1.49 2.08 3.62
N ILE A 6 -2.41 1.30 3.06
CA ILE A 6 -2.09 0.26 2.09
C ILE A 6 -2.95 0.50 0.87
N ALA A 7 -2.31 0.77 -0.26
CA ALA A 7 -2.99 0.78 -1.55
C ALA A 7 -2.70 -0.53 -2.27
N LEU A 8 -3.75 -1.26 -2.62
CA LEU A 8 -3.69 -2.53 -3.31
C LEU A 8 -4.05 -2.35 -4.78
N GLY A 9 -3.27 -3.02 -5.62
CA GLY A 9 -3.58 -3.23 -7.02
C GLY A 9 -3.17 -4.62 -7.49
N SER A 10 -3.38 -4.89 -8.77
CA SER A 10 -3.03 -6.17 -9.38
C SER A 10 -2.38 -5.94 -10.73
N VAL A 11 -1.30 -6.68 -10.99
CA VAL A 11 -0.58 -6.66 -12.27
C VAL A 11 -0.49 -8.10 -12.76
N GLY A 12 -1.24 -8.42 -13.81
CA GLY A 12 -1.48 -9.80 -14.22
C GLY A 12 -2.13 -10.62 -13.09
N SER A 13 -1.50 -11.72 -12.68
CA SER A 13 -1.97 -12.57 -11.56
C SER A 13 -1.41 -12.16 -10.20
N ARG A 14 -0.53 -11.15 -10.13
CA ARG A 14 0.17 -10.76 -8.91
C ARG A 14 -0.57 -9.63 -8.19
N ARG A 15 -0.76 -9.78 -6.88
CA ARG A 15 -1.25 -8.71 -6.01
C ARG A 15 -0.06 -7.88 -5.53
N ILE A 16 -0.11 -6.58 -5.79
CA ILE A 16 0.91 -5.63 -5.35
C ILE A 16 0.29 -4.62 -4.37
N ALA A 17 1.11 -4.12 -3.45
CA ALA A 17 0.72 -3.07 -2.52
C ALA A 17 1.76 -1.97 -2.44
N TRP A 18 1.30 -0.73 -2.36
CA TRP A 18 2.07 0.34 -1.76
C TRP A 18 1.79 0.40 -0.26
N HIS A 19 2.85 0.42 0.55
CA HIS A 19 2.76 0.41 2.01
C HIS A 19 3.40 1.66 2.59
N TYR A 20 2.57 2.52 3.17
CA TYR A 20 3.02 3.67 3.93
C TYR A 20 2.64 3.50 5.40
N ALA A 21 3.61 3.60 6.30
CA ALA A 21 3.39 3.37 7.73
C ALA A 21 4.06 4.44 8.58
N SER A 22 3.42 4.80 9.70
CA SER A 22 3.96 5.77 10.65
C SER A 22 3.43 5.53 12.05
N ASP A 23 4.27 5.81 13.06
CA ASP A 23 3.86 5.81 14.45
C ASP A 23 2.98 7.02 14.77
N GLY A 24 1.85 6.77 15.45
CA GLY A 24 0.96 7.81 15.96
C GLY A 24 0.06 8.50 14.91
N LYS A 25 0.60 8.95 13.77
CA LYS A 25 -0.21 9.56 12.69
C LYS A 25 0.41 9.36 11.31
N LEU A 26 -0.46 9.23 10.31
CA LEU A 26 -0.08 9.26 8.90
C LEU A 26 0.10 10.71 8.42
N ASP A 27 1.09 10.94 7.56
CA ASP A 27 1.26 12.23 6.89
C ASP A 27 0.15 12.45 5.86
N LYS A 28 -0.63 13.52 6.07
CA LYS A 28 -1.76 13.86 5.20
C LYS A 28 -1.29 14.39 3.84
N GLU A 29 -0.13 15.03 3.76
CA GLU A 29 0.39 15.56 2.49
C GLU A 29 0.82 14.40 1.60
N MET A 30 1.55 13.43 2.14
CA MET A 30 1.91 12.21 1.40
C MET A 30 0.68 11.46 0.88
N LEU A 31 -0.37 11.31 1.69
CA LEU A 31 -1.61 10.65 1.26
C LEU A 31 -2.36 11.45 0.18
N ARG A 32 -2.31 12.79 0.24
CA ARG A 32 -2.89 13.66 -0.79
C ARG A 32 -2.12 13.56 -2.10
N THR A 33 -0.79 13.54 -2.05
CA THR A 33 0.07 13.33 -3.22
C THR A 33 -0.24 11.99 -3.85
N PHE A 34 -0.29 10.92 -3.06
CA PHE A 34 -0.67 9.59 -3.54
C PHE A 34 -2.04 9.61 -4.23
N ALA A 35 -3.05 10.19 -3.59
CA ALA A 35 -4.41 10.24 -4.15
C ALA A 35 -4.51 11.08 -5.44
N ALA A 36 -3.65 12.08 -5.61
CA ALA A 36 -3.61 12.90 -6.82
C ALA A 36 -2.93 12.19 -7.99
N GLU A 37 -1.94 11.33 -7.71
CA GLU A 37 -1.18 10.61 -8.73
C GLU A 37 -1.79 9.23 -9.07
N ALA A 38 -2.44 8.59 -8.11
CA ALA A 38 -3.11 7.31 -8.30
C ALA A 38 -4.23 7.44 -9.34
N LYS A 39 -4.16 6.61 -10.39
CA LYS A 39 -5.18 6.52 -11.44
C LYS A 39 -5.92 5.19 -11.32
N GLY A 40 -7.24 5.22 -11.55
CA GLY A 40 -8.08 4.03 -11.54
C GLY A 40 -8.61 3.64 -10.15
N MET A 41 -9.27 2.48 -10.07
CA MET A 41 -9.83 1.97 -8.82
C MET A 41 -8.80 1.09 -8.11
N LEU A 42 -8.32 1.56 -6.95
CA LEU A 42 -7.42 0.82 -6.07
C LEU A 42 -8.15 0.44 -4.77
N GLY A 43 -7.80 -0.71 -4.21
CA GLY A 43 -8.26 -1.10 -2.87
C GLY A 43 -7.46 -0.35 -1.82
N ILE A 44 -8.08 0.52 -1.03
CA ILE A 44 -7.39 1.25 0.03
C ILE A 44 -7.75 0.66 1.40
N HIS A 45 -6.74 0.26 2.16
CA HIS A 45 -6.90 -0.23 3.52
C HIS A 45 -6.14 0.64 4.51
N LYS A 46 -6.76 0.86 5.68
CA LYS A 46 -6.11 1.49 6.82
C LYS A 46 -6.12 0.51 7.99
N ILE A 47 -4.94 0.18 8.50
CA ILE A 47 -4.77 -0.84 9.54
C ILE A 47 -3.97 -0.25 10.69
N GLN A 48 -4.32 -0.65 11.91
CA GLN A 48 -3.58 -0.30 13.12
C GLN A 48 -2.93 -1.56 13.69
N THR A 49 -1.66 -1.43 14.07
CA THR A 49 -0.87 -2.51 14.66
C THR A 49 0.04 -1.97 15.77
N ASP A 50 0.86 -2.86 16.31
CA ASP A 50 1.90 -2.57 17.30
C ASP A 50 3.20 -2.00 16.70
N SER A 51 3.47 -2.17 15.40
CA SER A 51 4.72 -1.72 14.75
C SER A 51 4.52 -1.27 13.31
N THR A 52 5.43 -0.47 12.76
CA THR A 52 5.35 0.01 11.37
C THR A 52 5.69 -1.07 10.32
N SER A 53 6.09 -2.26 10.74
CA SER A 53 6.49 -3.34 9.84
C SER A 53 5.33 -3.93 9.03
N TRP A 54 5.60 -4.36 7.79
CA TRP A 54 4.62 -5.11 7.01
C TRP A 54 4.19 -6.42 7.67
N GLN A 55 5.12 -7.11 8.34
CA GLN A 55 4.80 -8.37 9.03
C GLN A 55 3.72 -8.17 10.09
N SER A 56 3.67 -7.02 10.77
CA SER A 56 2.59 -6.73 11.72
C SER A 56 1.21 -6.64 11.05
N VAL A 57 1.14 -6.18 9.79
CA VAL A 57 -0.08 -6.17 8.99
C VAL A 57 -0.50 -7.59 8.65
N VAL A 58 0.43 -8.42 8.18
CA VAL A 58 0.15 -9.83 7.83
C VAL A 58 -0.28 -10.64 9.06
N ASN A 59 0.38 -10.43 10.20
CA ASN A 59 -0.01 -11.06 11.47
C ASN A 59 -1.40 -10.62 11.93
N ARG A 60 -1.80 -9.39 11.62
CA ARG A 60 -3.11 -8.82 11.96
C ARG A 60 -4.21 -9.35 11.03
N ASP A 61 -3.89 -9.48 9.74
CA ASP A 61 -4.81 -9.92 8.70
C ASP A 61 -4.06 -10.71 7.61
N SER A 62 -4.32 -12.03 7.57
CA SER A 62 -3.66 -12.94 6.63
C SER A 62 -4.06 -12.72 5.17
N TYR A 63 -5.06 -11.87 4.88
CA TYR A 63 -5.38 -11.46 3.50
C TYR A 63 -4.19 -10.83 2.77
N PHE A 64 -3.29 -10.19 3.53
CA PHE A 64 -2.08 -9.54 3.02
C PHE A 64 -0.91 -10.50 2.82
N ASP A 65 -1.06 -11.76 3.19
CA ASP A 65 -0.04 -12.77 2.90
C ASP A 65 0.11 -12.96 1.39
N GLY A 66 1.36 -13.11 0.94
CA GLY A 66 1.72 -13.22 -0.48
C GLY A 66 1.55 -11.95 -1.32
N VAL A 67 1.17 -10.82 -0.73
CA VAL A 67 1.15 -9.52 -1.44
C VAL A 67 2.57 -8.99 -1.57
N LEU A 68 2.96 -8.59 -2.79
CA LEU A 68 4.25 -7.96 -3.01
C LEU A 68 4.18 -6.48 -2.63
N VAL A 69 4.98 -6.09 -1.64
CA VAL A 69 5.05 -4.72 -1.15
C VAL A 69 6.11 -3.93 -1.93
N ILE A 70 5.69 -2.80 -2.47
CA ILE A 70 6.52 -1.80 -3.12
C ILE A 70 6.55 -0.58 -2.21
N GLN A 71 7.74 -0.19 -1.74
CA GLN A 71 7.87 0.94 -0.80
C GLN A 71 7.84 2.29 -1.50
N ASP A 72 8.42 2.37 -2.70
CA ASP A 72 8.41 3.58 -3.49
C ASP A 72 7.05 3.77 -4.17
N MET A 73 6.47 4.96 -3.97
CA MET A 73 5.17 5.31 -4.51
C MET A 73 5.18 5.35 -6.04
N ASN A 74 6.22 5.92 -6.63
CA ASN A 74 6.31 6.09 -8.08
C ASN A 74 6.52 4.75 -8.77
N GLU A 75 7.34 3.86 -8.18
CA GLU A 75 7.50 2.49 -8.64
C GLU A 75 6.16 1.74 -8.63
N PHE A 76 5.40 1.83 -7.53
CA PHE A 76 4.08 1.19 -7.45
C PHE A 76 3.11 1.72 -8.51
N LEU A 77 3.02 3.04 -8.68
CA LEU A 77 2.15 3.67 -9.68
C LEU A 77 2.58 3.33 -11.11
N SER A 78 3.89 3.24 -11.36
CA SER A 78 4.45 2.80 -12.64
C SER A 78 4.06 1.35 -12.95
N GLU A 79 4.19 0.44 -11.99
CA GLU A 79 3.78 -0.96 -12.17
C GLU A 79 2.28 -1.11 -12.48
N LEU A 80 1.43 -0.26 -11.91
CA LEU A 80 -0.02 -0.26 -12.20
C LEU A 80 -0.37 0.28 -13.58
N THR A 81 0.40 1.23 -14.10
CA THR A 81 0.12 1.92 -15.37
C THR A 81 0.81 1.27 -16.56
N CYS A 82 1.85 0.47 -16.32
CA CYS A 82 2.48 -0.34 -17.35
C CYS A 82 1.62 -1.58 -17.62
N GLU A 83 0.47 -1.40 -18.28
CA GLU A 83 -0.17 -2.49 -19.01
C GLU A 83 0.85 -3.01 -20.03
N LYS A 84 1.47 -4.16 -19.75
CA LYS A 84 2.17 -4.92 -20.78
C LYS A 84 1.10 -5.43 -21.76
N ILE A 85 0.90 -4.66 -22.83
CA ILE A 85 0.18 -5.04 -24.05
C ILE A 85 0.82 -6.29 -24.64
#